data_AF-A0AAD1KLZ4-F1
#
_entry.id   AF-A0AAD1KLZ4-F1
#
_cell.length_a   1.000
_cell.length_b   1.000
_cell.length_c   1.000
_cell.angle_alpha   90.00
_cell.angle_beta   90.00
_cell.angle_gamma   90.00
#
_symmetry.space_group_name_H-M   'P 1'
#
loop_
_entity.id
_entity.type
_entity.pdbx_description
1 polymer ?
#
loop_
_entity_poly.entity_id
_entity_poly.type
_entity_poly.pdbx_seq_one_letter_code
_entity_poly.pdbx_strand_id
1 'polypeptide(L)'
;MKARVTVYLWAKKGSQWVQVNKIPSKKNPVTVYAGGGGGKRASGSVSCRSHTPTWYHGQVDVDIIGAIDTPNRPNSQDVKLNCRPW
;
A
#
# COMPACT_ATOMS: atom_id res chain seq x y z
N MET A 1 -6.73 -10.72 19.65
CA MET A 1 -5.65 -10.56 18.65
C MET A 1 -5.92 -9.31 17.82
N LYS A 2 -4.89 -8.51 17.52
CA LYS A 2 -4.99 -7.28 16.73
C LYS A 2 -3.98 -7.37 15.58
N ALA A 3 -4.34 -6.85 14.41
CA ALA A 3 -3.40 -6.71 13.31
C ALA A 3 -3.39 -5.27 12.80
N ARG A 4 -2.22 -4.82 12.36
CA ARG A 4 -2.02 -3.55 11.69
C ARG A 4 -1.85 -3.84 10.20
N VAL A 5 -2.70 -3.26 9.38
CA VAL A 5 -2.63 -3.39 7.92
C VAL A 5 -2.10 -2.09 7.36
N THR A 6 -0.98 -2.17 6.67
CA THR A 6 -0.36 -1.06 5.96
C THR A 6 -0.39 -1.36 4.46
N VAL A 7 -0.71 -0.36 3.65
CA VAL A 7 -0.62 -0.46 2.18
C VAL A 7 0.45 0.49 1.68
N TYR A 8 1.48 -0.05 1.06
CA TYR A 8 2.48 0.72 0.32
C TYR A 8 2.03 0.85 -1.13
N LEU A 9 2.23 2.02 -1.72
CA LEU A 9 2.00 2.25 -3.14
C LEU A 9 3.35 2.38 -3.82
N TRP A 10 3.57 1.53 -4.82
CA TRP A 10 4.79 1.49 -5.60
C TRP A 10 4.51 1.98 -7.02
N ALA A 11 5.45 2.72 -7.60
CA ALA A 11 5.42 3.18 -8.97
C ALA A 11 6.71 2.80 -9.70
N LYS A 12 6.61 2.47 -10.99
CA LYS A 12 7.77 2.05 -11.77
C LYS A 12 8.54 3.26 -12.32
N LYS A 13 9.79 3.42 -11.90
CA LYS A 13 10.73 4.44 -12.38
C LYS A 13 11.84 3.75 -13.17
N GLY A 14 11.71 3.76 -14.50
CA GLY A 14 12.58 2.98 -15.37
C GLY A 14 12.36 1.47 -15.16
N SER A 15 13.41 0.75 -14.76
CA SER A 15 13.34 -0.68 -14.41
C SER A 15 13.02 -0.95 -12.94
N GLN A 16 13.01 0.06 -12.08
CA GLN A 16 12.89 -0.09 -10.63
C GLN A 16 11.49 0.28 -10.13
N TRP A 17 11.04 -0.40 -9.08
CA TRP A 17 9.87 0.00 -8.30
C TRP A 17 10.30 0.93 -7.17
N VAL A 18 9.64 2.08 -7.04
CA VAL A 18 9.87 3.04 -5.95
C VAL A 18 8.59 3.26 -5.16
N GLN A 19 8.68 3.32 -3.84
CA GLN A 19 7.53 3.64 -2.98
C GLN A 19 7.20 5.12 -3.12
N VAL A 20 5.92 5.45 -3.37
CA VAL A 20 5.49 6.82 -3.69
C VAL A 20 4.43 7.39 -2.76
N ASN A 21 3.79 6.58 -1.92
CA ASN A 21 2.88 7.11 -0.91
C ASN A 21 3.65 7.57 0.34
N LYS A 22 3.25 8.74 0.86
CA LYS A 22 3.60 9.16 2.22
C LYS A 22 2.64 8.48 3.20
N ILE A 23 3.19 7.73 4.16
CA ILE A 23 2.43 7.09 5.23
C ILE A 23 2.32 8.08 6.38
N PRO A 24 1.36 9.02 6.34
CA PRO A 24 0.47 9.14 7.50
C PRO A 24 -0.91 9.69 7.07
N SER A 25 -1.65 8.96 6.24
CA SER A 25 -3.07 9.31 6.05
C SER A 25 -3.88 8.74 7.22
N LYS A 26 -4.95 9.43 7.67
CA LYS A 26 -5.88 8.86 8.68
C LYS A 26 -6.45 7.48 8.30
N LYS A 27 -6.29 7.04 7.05
CA LYS A 27 -6.76 5.77 6.48
C LYS A 27 -5.66 4.72 6.28
N ASN A 28 -4.40 5.02 6.61
CA ASN A 28 -3.28 4.10 6.44
C ASN A 28 -2.10 4.51 7.35
N PRO A 29 -1.71 3.67 8.32
CA PRO A 29 -2.13 2.28 8.51
C PRO A 29 -3.47 2.12 9.24
N VAL A 30 -4.09 0.95 9.08
CA VAL A 30 -5.38 0.60 9.69
C VAL A 30 -5.19 -0.49 10.74
N THR A 31 -5.77 -0.33 11.93
CA THR A 31 -5.83 -1.42 12.92
C THR A 31 -7.14 -2.19 12.80
N VAL A 32 -7.02 -3.51 12.71
CA VAL A 32 -8.13 -4.48 12.69
C VAL A 32 -8.08 -5.38 13.92
N TYR A 33 -9.26 -5.82 14.38
CA TYR A 33 -9.43 -6.65 15.57
C TYR A 33 -9.99 -8.01 15.16
N ALA A 34 -9.57 -9.09 15.83
CA ALA A 34 -10.11 -10.43 15.61
C ALA A 34 -11.64 -10.46 15.77
N GLY A 35 -12.34 -11.14 14.85
CA GLY A 35 -13.82 -11.20 14.81
C GLY A 35 -14.50 -9.92 14.28
N GLY A 36 -13.79 -8.80 14.19
CA GLY A 36 -14.29 -7.53 13.67
C GLY A 36 -14.09 -7.37 12.16
N GLY A 37 -14.37 -8.42 11.39
CA GLY A 37 -14.18 -8.51 9.94
C GLY A 37 -15.09 -7.58 9.12
N GLY A 38 -15.14 -6.29 9.46
CA GLY A 38 -15.54 -5.26 8.51
C GLY A 38 -14.35 -5.03 7.60
N GLY A 39 -14.54 -5.17 6.29
CA GLY A 39 -13.51 -4.93 5.27
C GLY A 39 -12.96 -3.51 5.31
N LYS A 40 -12.08 -3.21 6.28
CA LYS A 40 -11.44 -1.91 6.40
C LYS A 40 -10.40 -1.81 5.31
N ARG A 41 -10.64 -0.91 4.36
CA ARG A 41 -9.74 -0.64 3.25
C ARG A 41 -8.63 0.30 3.74
N ALA A 42 -7.40 -0.21 3.82
CA ALA A 42 -6.22 0.63 3.87
C ALA A 42 -5.95 1.15 2.45
N SER A 43 -5.72 2.45 2.29
CA SER A 43 -5.48 3.05 0.97
C SER A 43 -4.09 3.68 0.89
N GLY A 44 -3.35 3.37 -0.18
CA GLY A 44 -2.18 4.14 -0.61
C GLY A 44 -2.61 5.19 -1.64
N SER A 45 -2.15 6.42 -1.49
CA SER A 45 -2.45 7.51 -2.43
C SER A 45 -1.22 8.37 -2.70
N VAL A 46 -1.12 8.90 -3.90
CA VAL A 46 -0.08 9.86 -4.31
C VAL A 46 -0.66 10.92 -5.23
N SER A 47 -0.16 12.15 -5.15
CA SER A 47 -0.50 13.21 -6.09
C SER A 47 0.32 13.06 -7.38
N CYS A 48 -0.34 13.23 -8.53
CA CYS A 48 0.31 13.22 -9.83
C CYS A 48 0.94 14.59 -10.12
N ARG A 49 2.18 14.59 -10.60
CA ARG A 49 2.87 15.78 -11.12
C ARG A 49 2.74 15.93 -12.64
N SER A 50 2.58 14.82 -13.36
CA SER A 50 2.24 14.83 -14.78
C SER A 50 1.33 13.67 -15.14
N HIS A 51 0.73 13.72 -16.34
CA HIS A 51 -0.14 12.66 -16.87
C HIS A 51 0.62 11.56 -17.63
N THR A 52 1.94 11.48 -17.44
CA THR A 52 2.76 10.47 -18.10
C THR A 52 2.36 9.07 -17.61
N PRO A 53 2.04 8.13 -18.52
CA PRO A 53 1.65 6.77 -18.13
C PRO A 53 2.74 6.08 -17.31
N THR A 54 2.39 5.63 -16.11
CA THR A 54 3.31 5.00 -15.16
C THR A 54 2.67 3.72 -14.61
N TRP A 55 3.47 2.67 -14.41
CA TRP A 55 3.02 1.42 -13.80
C TRP A 55 2.97 1.54 -12.28
N TYR A 56 1.96 0.95 -11.66
CA TYR A 56 1.72 0.95 -10.23
C TYR A 56 1.34 -0.43 -9.73
N HIS A 57 1.69 -0.74 -8.47
CA HIS A 57 1.05 -1.78 -7.68
C HIS A 57 0.92 -1.33 -6.22
N GLY A 58 -0.06 -1.89 -5.52
CA GLY A 58 -0.12 -1.86 -4.07
C GLY A 58 0.70 -3.02 -3.50
N GLN A 59 1.26 -2.83 -2.31
CA GLN A 59 1.83 -3.91 -1.50
C GLN A 59 1.17 -3.87 -0.13
N VAL A 60 0.66 -5.02 0.31
CA VAL A 60 0.00 -5.15 1.62
C VAL A 60 0.99 -5.71 2.62
N ASP A 61 1.03 -5.10 3.80
CA ASP A 61 1.84 -5.51 4.94
C ASP A 61 0.91 -5.65 6.14
N VAL A 62 0.93 -6.84 6.75
CA VAL A 62 0.04 -7.19 7.86
C VAL A 62 0.90 -7.56 9.06
N ASP A 63 0.98 -6.63 10.01
CA ASP A 63 1.71 -6.84 11.24
C ASP A 63 0.75 -7.38 12.30
N ILE A 64 0.98 -8.60 12.78
CA ILE A 64 0.16 -9.18 13.85
C ILE A 64 0.77 -8.75 15.19
N ILE A 65 0.05 -7.91 15.93
CA ILE A 65 0.56 -7.38 17.20
C ILE A 65 0.71 -8.51 18.21
N GLY A 66 1.95 -8.76 18.64
CA GLY A 66 2.31 -9.83 19.57
C GLY A 66 2.73 -11.14 18.91
N ALA A 67 2.91 -11.18 17.59
CA ALA A 67 3.49 -12.30 16.84
C ALA A 67 4.67 -11.83 15.99
N ILE A 68 5.49 -12.78 15.51
CA ILE A 68 6.54 -12.51 14.53
C ILE A 68 5.88 -12.22 13.18
N ASP A 69 6.27 -11.13 12.54
CA ASP A 69 5.76 -10.77 11.21
C ASP A 69 6.20 -11.78 10.16
N THR A 70 5.29 -12.10 9.25
CA THR A 70 5.63 -12.92 8.09
C THR A 70 6.40 -12.08 7.07
N PRO A 71 7.47 -12.60 6.46
CA PRO A 71 8.25 -11.83 5.46
C PRO A 71 7.48 -11.60 4.14
N ASN A 72 6.34 -12.28 3.97
CA ASN A 72 5.58 -12.22 2.74
C ASN A 72 4.66 -11.00 2.70
N ARG A 73 4.90 -10.11 1.73
CA ARG A 73 4.11 -8.90 1.49
C ARG A 73 3.51 -8.97 0.09
N PRO A 74 2.26 -9.46 -0.06
CA PRO A 74 1.68 -9.65 -1.37
C PRO A 74 1.48 -8.33 -2.11
N ASN A 75 1.78 -8.34 -3.40
CA ASN A 75 1.50 -7.23 -4.31
C ASN A 75 0.11 -7.41 -4.96
N SER A 76 -0.57 -6.29 -5.22
CA SER A 76 -1.70 -6.29 -6.13
C SER A 76 -1.22 -6.53 -7.57
N GLN A 77 -2.16 -6.73 -8.49
CA GLN A 77 -1.87 -6.69 -9.92
C GLN A 77 -1.25 -5.34 -10.31
N ASP A 78 -0.33 -5.38 -11.28
CA ASP A 78 0.26 -4.20 -11.89
C ASP A 78 -0.78 -3.50 -12.77
N VAL A 79 -0.93 -2.20 -12.57
CA VAL A 79 -1.85 -1.36 -13.35
C VAL A 79 -1.11 -0.17 -13.93
N LYS A 80 -1.46 0.22 -15.16
CA LYS A 80 -0.90 1.40 -15.81
C LYS A 80 -1.86 2.57 -15.68
N LEU A 81 -1.40 3.67 -15.07
CA LEU A 81 -2.21 4.86 -14.81
C LEU A 81 -1.56 6.10 -15.44
N ASN A 82 -2.36 7.03 -15.95
CA ASN A 82 -1.90 8.32 -16.48
C ASN A 82 -1.56 9.30 -15.35
N CYS A 83 -0.62 8.89 -14.50
CA CYS A 83 -0.20 9.62 -13.32
C CYS A 83 1.27 9.33 -13.09
N ARG A 84 2.13 10.35 -13.11
CA ARG A 84 3.53 10.24 -12.69
C ARG A 84 3.75 11.12 -11.46
N PRO A 85 4.30 10.62 -10.35
CA PRO A 85 4.32 11.35 -9.08
C PRO A 85 5.59 12.18 -8.83
N TRP A 86 6.59 12.12 -9.72
CA TRP A 86 7.83 12.91 -9.67
C TRP A 86 7.98 13.88 -10.84
#